data_AF-A0A170U8G1-F1
#
_entry.id   AF-A0A170U8G1-F1
#
_cell.length_a   1.000
_cell.length_b   1.000
_cell.length_c   1.000
_cell.angle_alpha   90.00
_cell.angle_beta   90.00
_cell.angle_gamma   90.00
#
_symmetry.space_group_name_H-M   'P 1'
#
loop_
_entity.id
_entity.type
_entity.pdbx_description
1 polymer ?
#
loop_
_entity_poly.entity_id
_entity_poly.type
_entity_poly.pdbx_seq_one_letter_code
_entity_poly.pdbx_strand_id
1 'polypeptide(L)'
;MVFDITSTWGDRHYVGLNGIEIFSVTGELVQVSSISAQPADINVLPEYSKDPRVVENLLDKVNRTRDDMHLWLTPFTQGKHHYISITLEQVQT
;
A
#
# COMPACT_ATOMS: atom_id res chain seq x y z
N MET A 1 6.56 -2.12 10.96
CA MET A 1 5.34 -1.30 11.16
C MET A 1 4.18 -1.99 10.45
N VAL A 2 2.95 -1.92 10.99
CA VAL A 2 1.75 -2.52 10.38
C VAL A 2 0.63 -1.49 10.38
N PHE A 3 -0.02 -1.30 9.23
CA PHE A 3 -1.24 -0.51 9.07
C PHE A 3 -2.43 -1.46 8.92
N ASP A 4 -3.49 -1.24 9.69
CA ASP A 4 -4.74 -1.99 9.61
C ASP A 4 -5.84 -1.11 8.99
N ILE A 5 -6.28 -1.50 7.79
CA ILE A 5 -7.33 -0.83 7.04
C ILE A 5 -8.66 -1.55 7.31
N THR A 6 -9.54 -0.86 8.04
CA THR A 6 -10.82 -1.39 8.51
C THR A 6 -12.05 -0.85 7.76
N SER A 7 -11.86 0.19 6.94
CA SER A 7 -12.94 0.85 6.19
C SER A 7 -12.44 1.56 4.92
N THR A 8 -13.35 1.85 3.98
CA THR A 8 -13.08 2.54 2.70
C THR A 8 -13.92 3.81 2.55
N TRP A 9 -13.67 4.61 1.52
CA TRP A 9 -14.41 5.86 1.23
C TRP A 9 -15.68 5.65 0.41
N GLY A 10 -16.29 4.46 0.48
CA GLY A 10 -17.58 4.17 -0.14
C GLY A 10 -17.55 3.12 -1.24
N ASP A 11 -16.37 2.68 -1.69
CA ASP A 11 -16.28 1.48 -2.52
C ASP A 11 -16.50 0.23 -1.66
N ARG A 12 -17.45 -0.61 -2.06
CA ARG A 12 -17.86 -1.81 -1.30
C ARG A 12 -16.93 -3.00 -1.50
N HIS A 13 -16.12 -2.99 -2.56
CA HIS A 13 -15.37 -4.16 -3.02
C HIS A 13 -13.87 -3.93 -3.04
N TYR A 14 -13.40 -2.68 -3.01
CA TYR A 14 -11.99 -2.35 -3.12
C TYR A 14 -11.56 -1.26 -2.16
N VAL A 15 -10.27 -1.29 -1.82
CA VAL A 15 -9.58 -0.17 -1.18
C VAL A 15 -8.26 0.06 -1.88
N GLY A 16 -7.91 1.33 -2.05
CA GLY A 16 -6.67 1.72 -2.70
C GLY A 16 -6.07 2.96 -2.05
N LEU A 17 -4.78 3.13 -2.28
CA LEU A 17 -3.99 4.26 -1.79
C LEU A 17 -3.02 4.70 -2.88
N ASN A 18 -2.69 5.99 -2.88
CA ASN A 18 -1.69 6.54 -3.80
C ASN A 18 -0.25 6.34 -3.32
N GLY A 19 -0.03 6.30 -2.00
CA GLY A 19 1.32 6.34 -1.46
C GLY A 19 1.37 6.35 0.05
N ILE A 20 2.50 5.93 0.60
CA ILE A 20 2.85 6.00 2.02
C ILE A 20 4.21 6.67 2.14
N GLU A 21 4.28 7.76 2.89
CA GLU A 21 5.54 8.42 3.22
C GLU A 21 5.77 8.36 4.73
N ILE A 22 6.95 7.88 5.13
CA ILE A 22 7.36 7.80 6.53
C ILE A 22 8.51 8.77 6.72
N PHE A 23 8.34 9.72 7.62
CA PHE A 23 9.35 10.72 7.94
C PHE A 23 9.92 10.50 9.34
N SER A 24 11.21 10.74 9.49
CA SER A 24 11.91 10.75 10.77
C SER A 24 11.49 11.96 11.60
N VAL A 25 11.96 12.02 12.85
CA VAL A 25 11.77 13.19 13.73
C VAL A 25 12.44 14.46 13.19
N THR A 26 13.41 14.33 12.29
CA THR A 26 14.08 15.45 11.60
C THR A 26 13.37 15.88 10.32
N GLY A 27 12.29 15.18 9.93
CA GLY A 27 11.53 15.45 8.70
C GLY A 27 12.13 14.82 7.45
N GLU A 28 13.08 13.89 7.59
CA GLU A 28 13.71 13.18 6.46
C GLU A 28 12.94 11.90 6.13
N LEU A 29 12.85 11.54 4.84
CA LEU A 29 12.22 10.29 4.42
C LEU A 29 13.02 9.09 4.93
N VAL A 30 12.34 8.19 5.63
CA VAL A 30 12.92 6.94 6.15
C VAL A 30 13.07 5.93 5.02
N GLN A 31 14.20 5.22 4.98
CA GLN A 31 14.41 4.12 4.04
C GLN A 31 13.60 2.90 4.45
N VAL A 32 12.82 2.39 3.50
CA VAL A 32 12.00 1.19 3.66
C VAL A 32 12.74 0.02 3.02
N SER A 33 12.99 -1.03 3.81
CA SER A 33 13.61 -2.26 3.34
C SER A 33 12.63 -3.13 2.55
N SER A 34 11.38 -3.24 3.02
CA SER A 34 10.36 -4.02 2.34
C SER A 34 8.95 -3.56 2.70
N ILE A 35 8.03 -3.80 1.78
CA ILE A 35 6.60 -3.60 1.96
C ILE A 35 5.85 -4.85 1.48
N SER A 36 4.75 -5.18 2.15
CA SER A 36 3.81 -6.20 1.72
C SER A 36 2.40 -5.84 2.17
N ALA A 37 1.40 -6.43 1.52
CA ALA A 37 0.01 -6.25 1.90
C ALA A 37 -0.74 -7.58 1.96
N GLN A 38 -1.84 -7.59 2.70
CA GLN A 38 -2.74 -8.73 2.82
C GLN A 38 -4.20 -8.24 2.80
N PRO A 39 -4.95 -8.50 1.71
CA PRO A 39 -4.52 -9.13 0.46
C PRO A 39 -3.47 -8.27 -0.29
N ALA A 40 -2.60 -8.90 -1.07
CA ALA A 40 -1.44 -8.25 -1.68
C ALA A 40 -1.83 -7.08 -2.59
N ASP A 41 -2.68 -7.34 -3.58
CA ASP A 41 -3.23 -6.36 -4.52
C ASP A 41 -4.35 -7.03 -5.32
N ILE A 42 -4.90 -6.34 -6.33
CA ILE A 42 -6.03 -6.84 -7.11
C ILE A 42 -5.72 -8.12 -7.92
N ASN A 43 -4.45 -8.43 -8.16
CA ASN A 43 -4.04 -9.65 -8.86
C ASN A 43 -4.26 -10.94 -8.05
N VAL A 44 -4.70 -10.84 -6.78
CA VAL A 44 -5.19 -12.02 -6.04
C VAL A 44 -6.50 -12.57 -6.60
N LEU A 45 -7.22 -11.76 -7.38
CA LEU A 45 -8.47 -12.14 -8.02
C LEU A 45 -8.21 -12.78 -9.39
N PRO A 46 -8.92 -13.85 -9.75
CA PRO A 46 -8.66 -14.61 -10.98
C PRO A 46 -8.95 -13.82 -12.27
N GLU A 47 -9.76 -12.75 -12.21
CA GLU A 47 -10.04 -11.91 -13.36
C GLU A 47 -8.88 -10.97 -13.73
N TYR A 48 -7.92 -10.81 -12.83
CA TYR A 48 -6.81 -9.88 -12.98
C TYR A 48 -5.50 -10.65 -13.11
N SER A 49 -4.67 -10.22 -14.06
CA SER A 49 -3.34 -10.77 -14.27
C SER A 49 -2.42 -9.66 -14.76
N LYS A 50 -1.36 -9.39 -14.00
CA LYS A 50 -0.36 -8.33 -14.29
C LYS A 50 -0.99 -6.93 -14.30
N ASP A 51 -2.01 -6.71 -13.50
CA ASP A 51 -2.53 -5.38 -13.21
C ASP A 51 -1.43 -4.55 -12.52
N PRO A 52 -1.19 -3.29 -12.93
CA PRO A 52 -0.08 -2.51 -12.42
C PRO A 52 -0.29 -2.01 -10.99
N ARG A 53 -1.49 -2.16 -10.40
CA ARG A 53 -1.84 -1.58 -9.11
C ARG A 53 -1.32 -2.38 -7.91
N VAL A 54 0.00 -2.55 -7.84
CA VAL A 54 0.71 -3.41 -6.88
C VAL A 54 1.16 -2.65 -5.63
N VAL A 55 1.50 -3.37 -4.55
CA VAL A 55 1.83 -2.78 -3.25
C VAL A 55 3.10 -1.92 -3.29
N GLU A 56 4.04 -2.24 -4.17
CA GLU A 56 5.29 -1.51 -4.34
C GLU A 56 5.07 -0.06 -4.77
N ASN A 57 3.96 0.23 -5.47
CA ASN A 57 3.61 1.59 -5.90
C ASN A 57 3.43 2.54 -4.71
N LEU A 58 3.11 2.02 -3.52
CA LEU A 58 2.97 2.85 -2.32
C LEU A 58 4.27 3.58 -1.93
N LEU A 59 5.42 3.15 -2.45
CA LEU A 59 6.73 3.70 -2.12
C LEU A 59 7.43 4.34 -3.33
N ASP A 60 6.77 4.46 -4.47
CA ASP A 60 7.37 4.94 -5.72
C ASP A 60 7.57 6.46 -5.79
N LYS A 61 7.09 7.19 -4.76
CA LYS A 61 7.16 8.65 -4.58
C LYS A 61 6.25 9.45 -5.52
N VAL A 62 5.29 8.82 -6.18
CA VAL A 62 4.31 9.45 -7.08
C VAL A 62 2.95 9.61 -6.37
N ASN A 63 2.96 10.21 -5.19
CA ASN A 63 1.80 10.20 -4.28
C ASN A 63 0.62 11.10 -4.74
N ARG A 64 0.90 12.16 -5.52
CA ARG A 64 -0.11 13.12 -5.98
C ARG A 64 -0.47 12.87 -7.45
N THR A 65 -1.08 11.73 -7.70
CA THR A 65 -1.43 11.26 -9.05
C THR A 65 -2.87 10.77 -9.16
N ARG A 66 -3.32 10.60 -10.40
CA ARG A 66 -4.54 9.86 -10.80
C ARG A 66 -4.22 8.76 -11.81
N ASP A 67 -2.93 8.53 -12.07
CA ASP A 67 -2.47 7.49 -12.97
C ASP A 67 -2.47 6.15 -12.22
N ASP A 68 -3.30 5.21 -12.67
CA ASP A 68 -3.46 3.89 -12.07
C ASP A 68 -2.15 3.10 -12.05
N MET A 69 -1.17 3.44 -12.90
CA MET A 69 0.16 2.81 -12.89
C MET A 69 0.96 3.07 -11.61
N HIS A 70 0.55 4.06 -10.81
CA HIS A 70 1.21 4.52 -9.59
C HIS A 70 0.33 4.31 -8.34
N LEU A 71 -0.76 3.54 -8.45
CA LEU A 71 -1.68 3.28 -7.34
C LEU A 71 -1.51 1.87 -6.81
N TRP A 72 -1.88 1.65 -5.56
CA TRP A 72 -2.14 0.31 -5.04
C TRP A 72 -3.65 0.11 -4.89
N LEU A 73 -4.14 -1.08 -5.26
CA LEU A 73 -5.54 -1.46 -5.12
C LEU A 73 -5.63 -2.91 -4.68
N THR A 74 -6.46 -3.21 -3.69
CA THR A 74 -6.69 -4.56 -3.18
C THR A 74 -8.18 -4.81 -2.95
N PRO A 75 -8.69 -6.05 -3.09
CA PRO A 75 -10.06 -6.35 -2.71
C PRO A 75 -10.31 -6.05 -1.23
N PHE A 76 -11.49 -5.52 -0.96
CA PHE A 76 -11.95 -5.14 0.36
C PHE A 76 -13.16 -5.98 0.76
N THR A 77 -13.13 -6.52 1.99
CA THR A 77 -14.28 -7.18 2.60
C THR A 77 -14.68 -6.46 3.88
N GLN A 78 -15.90 -5.90 3.92
CA GLN A 78 -16.40 -5.20 5.09
C GLN A 78 -16.35 -6.08 6.35
N GLY A 79 -15.81 -5.54 7.45
CA GLY A 79 -15.64 -6.25 8.71
C GLY A 79 -14.45 -7.22 8.77
N LYS A 80 -13.61 -7.25 7.72
CA LYS A 80 -12.32 -7.94 7.72
C LYS A 80 -11.17 -6.94 7.81
N HIS A 81 -10.04 -7.40 8.33
CA HIS A 81 -8.81 -6.63 8.40
C HIS A 81 -8.02 -6.75 7.10
N HIS A 82 -7.42 -5.64 6.67
CA HIS A 82 -6.54 -5.58 5.52
C HIS A 82 -5.26 -4.91 5.97
N TYR A 83 -4.14 -5.58 5.81
CA TYR A 83 -2.89 -5.14 6.40
C TYR A 83 -1.92 -4.64 5.35
N ILE A 84 -1.16 -3.60 5.68
CA ILE A 84 0.08 -3.24 5.00
C ILE A 84 1.19 -3.36 6.03
N SER A 85 2.21 -4.15 5.73
CA SER A 85 3.39 -4.34 6.57
C SER A 85 4.59 -3.66 5.93
N ILE A 86 5.29 -2.84 6.71
CA ILE A 86 6.50 -2.11 6.28
C ILE A 86 7.65 -2.46 7.21
N THR A 87 8.76 -2.92 6.64
CA THR A 87 10.04 -3.11 7.33
C THR A 87 10.94 -1.93 7.00
N LEU A 88 11.42 -1.23 8.02
CA LEU A 88 12.37 -0.13 7.85
C LEU A 88 13.79 -0.69 7.81
N GLU A 89 14.69 -0.02 7.08
CA GLU A 89 16.10 -0.37 7.16
C GLU A 89 16.64 -0.08 8.58
N GLN A 90 17.44 -1.01 9.11
CA GLN A 90 18.20 -0.74 10.33
C GLN A 90 19.31 0.25 9.99
N VAL A 91 19.32 1.40 10.66
CA VAL A 91 20.48 2.28 10.65
C VAL A 91 21.61 1.52 11.35
N GLN A 92 22.65 1.16 10.60
CA GLN A 92 23.89 0.64 11.17
C GLN A 92 24.53 1.78 11.99
N THR A 93 24.41 1.72 13.31
CA THR A 93 25.21 2.51 14.26
C THR A 93 26.61 1.96 14.39
#